data_AF-A0AAV0FZ00-F1
#
_entry.id   AF-A0AAV0FZ00-F1
#
_cell.length_a   1.000
_cell.length_b   1.000
_cell.length_c   1.000
_cell.angle_alpha   90.00
_cell.angle_beta   90.00
_cell.angle_gamma   90.00
#
_symmetry.space_group_name_H-M   'P 1'
#
loop_
_entity.id
_entity.type
_entity.pdbx_description
1 polymer ?
#
loop_
_entity_poly.entity_id
_entity_poly.type
_entity_poly.pdbx_seq_one_letter_code
_entity_poly.pdbx_strand_id
1 'polypeptide(L)'
;MDIISQLQEHVNSTAALAFNTFGTLQRDASPVRLSANYPEPPPAAAKPADDAAAAAAATANAVEQSKLMAAELVKAAKQFDALVAALPLSEGGEEAQLKRIAELQIRS
;
A
#
# COMPACT_ATOMS: atom_id res chain seq x y z
N MET A 1 21.44 -9.16 4.83
CA MET A 1 20.10 -9.77 4.79
C MET A 1 19.92 -10.36 3.41
N ASP A 2 19.45 -11.60 3.29
CA ASP A 2 19.27 -12.25 1.98
C ASP A 2 18.16 -11.58 1.16
N ILE A 3 18.24 -11.64 -0.18
CA ILE A 3 17.26 -11.00 -1.08
C ILE A 3 15.87 -11.61 -0.94
N ILE A 4 15.77 -12.91 -0.66
CA ILE A 4 14.49 -13.59 -0.41
C ILE A 4 13.87 -13.10 0.89
N SER A 5 14.66 -12.95 1.95
CA SER A 5 14.17 -12.38 3.22
C SER A 5 13.71 -10.93 3.05
N GLN A 6 14.45 -10.11 2.29
CA GLN A 6 14.03 -8.73 1.97
C GLN A 6 12.71 -8.70 1.20
N LEU A 7 12.53 -9.59 0.22
CA LEU A 7 11.28 -9.68 -0.55
C LEU A 7 10.10 -10.07 0.34
N GLN A 8 10.28 -11.04 1.24
CA GLN A 8 9.24 -11.46 2.19
C GLN A 8 8.83 -10.33 3.13
N GLU A 9 9.81 -9.61 3.70
CA GLU A 9 9.54 -8.47 4.57
C GLU A 9 8.84 -7.34 3.80
N HIS A 10 9.27 -7.06 2.57
CA HIS A 10 8.68 -6.03 1.72
C HIS A 10 7.23 -6.34 1.33
N VAL A 11 6.91 -7.61 1.03
CA VAL A 11 5.53 -8.06 0.78
C VAL A 11 4.67 -7.86 2.02
N ASN A 12 5.17 -8.24 3.21
CA ASN A 12 4.43 -8.05 4.47
C ASN A 12 4.17 -6.56 4.76
N SER A 13 5.17 -5.70 4.55
CA SER A 13 5.04 -4.25 4.69
C SER A 13 4.02 -3.67 3.70
N THR A 14 4.07 -4.10 2.43
CA THR A 14 3.13 -3.66 1.39
C THR A 14 1.69 -4.07 1.73
N ALA A 15 1.48 -5.28 2.27
CA ALA A 15 0.17 -5.73 2.72
C ALA A 15 -0.34 -4.84 3.86
N ALA A 16 0.48 -4.57 4.88
CA ALA A 16 0.12 -3.66 5.97
C ALA A 16 -0.21 -2.24 5.47
N LEU A 17 0.59 -1.70 4.54
CA LEU A 17 0.34 -0.40 3.92
C LEU A 17 -1.02 -0.36 3.20
N ALA A 18 -1.34 -1.40 2.43
CA ALA A 18 -2.62 -1.52 1.74
C ALA A 18 -3.80 -1.56 2.72
N PHE A 19 -3.73 -2.42 3.74
CA PHE A 19 -4.78 -2.51 4.76
C PHE A 19 -5.03 -1.19 5.47
N ASN A 20 -3.97 -0.49 5.87
CA ASN A 20 -4.09 0.83 6.50
C ASN A 20 -4.65 1.88 5.55
N THR A 21 -4.21 1.89 4.29
CA THR A 21 -4.72 2.82 3.27
C THR A 21 -6.21 2.66 3.04
N PHE A 22 -6.67 1.45 2.76
CA PHE A 22 -8.09 1.21 2.52
C PHE A 22 -8.93 1.39 3.79
N GLY A 23 -8.40 0.99 4.95
CA GLY A 23 -9.06 1.18 6.24
C GLY A 23 -9.28 2.67 6.56
N THR A 24 -8.26 3.51 6.37
CA THR A 24 -8.36 4.97 6.56
C THR A 24 -9.36 5.57 5.58
N LEU A 25 -9.30 5.18 4.30
CA LEU A 25 -10.24 5.68 3.29
C LEU A 25 -11.69 5.34 3.61
N GLN A 26 -11.97 4.12 4.08
CA GLN A 26 -13.31 3.71 4.46
C GLN A 26 -13.80 4.42 5.72
N ARG A 27 -12.93 4.56 6.73
CA ARG A 27 -13.26 5.23 8.00
C ARG A 27 -13.58 6.71 7.81
N ASP A 28 -12.80 7.39 6.96
CA ASP A 28 -12.85 8.84 6.79
C ASP A 28 -13.70 9.27 5.57
N ALA A 29 -14.39 8.32 4.92
CA ALA A 29 -15.26 8.60 3.80
C ALA A 29 -16.42 9.52 4.21
N SER A 30 -16.56 10.65 3.52
CA SER A 30 -17.69 11.56 3.71
C SER A 30 -18.99 10.90 3.20
N PRO A 31 -20.14 11.11 3.86
CA PRO A 31 -21.42 10.57 3.37
C PRO A 31 -21.73 11.06 1.96
N VAL A 32 -21.96 10.14 1.03
CA VAL A 32 -22.39 10.47 -0.33
C VAL A 32 -23.90 10.72 -0.35
N ARG A 33 -24.32 11.92 -0.77
CA ARG A 33 -25.73 12.24 -1.00
C ARG A 33 -26.14 11.68 -2.37
N LEU A 34 -27.03 10.69 -2.38
CA LEU A 34 -27.53 10.05 -3.62
C LEU A 34 -28.50 10.95 -4.40
N SER A 35 -29.09 11.96 -3.77
CA SER A 35 -29.93 12.97 -4.42
C SER A 35 -29.89 14.29 -3.64
N ALA A 36 -30.23 15.39 -4.33
CA ALA A 36 -30.32 16.71 -3.72
C ALA A 36 -31.43 16.83 -2.66
N ASN A 37 -32.42 15.92 -2.69
CA ASN A 37 -33.60 15.93 -1.82
C ASN A 37 -33.61 14.77 -0.81
N TYR A 38 -32.43 14.22 -0.48
CA TYR A 38 -32.34 13.11 0.47
C TYR A 38 -32.71 13.58 1.89
N PRO A 39 -33.68 12.94 2.57
CA PRO A 39 -34.10 13.34 3.91
C PRO A 39 -32.91 13.41 4.85
N GLU A 40 -32.76 14.52 5.56
CA GLU A 40 -31.70 14.64 6.56
C GLU A 40 -32.05 13.76 7.76
N PRO A 41 -31.14 12.87 8.21
CA PRO A 41 -31.38 12.16 9.46
C PRO A 41 -31.61 13.19 10.59
N PRO A 42 -32.53 12.91 11.53
CA PRO A 42 -32.80 13.83 12.63
C PRO A 42 -31.49 14.18 13.34
N PRO A 43 -31.27 15.46 13.68
CA PRO A 43 -29.98 15.91 14.18
C PRO A 43 -29.66 15.20 15.50
N ALA A 44 -28.66 14.32 15.47
CA ALA A 44 -28.01 13.88 16.68
C ALA A 44 -27.24 15.10 17.23
N ALA A 45 -27.83 15.79 18.21
CA ALA A 45 -27.26 16.90 18.99
C ALA A 45 -26.33 17.84 18.18
N ALA A 46 -26.90 18.92 17.66
CA ALA A 46 -26.22 19.96 16.88
C ALA A 46 -24.77 20.24 17.34
N LYS A 47 -23.79 19.89 16.50
CA LYS A 47 -22.48 20.54 16.55
C LYS A 47 -22.56 21.92 15.89
N PRO A 48 -21.87 22.94 16.43
CA PRO A 48 -22.03 24.33 16.03
C PRO A 48 -21.57 24.62 14.58
N ALA A 49 -22.17 25.62 13.96
CA ALA A 49 -22.06 25.99 12.53
C ALA A 49 -20.64 26.32 11.99
N ASP A 50 -19.64 26.47 12.87
CA ASP A 50 -18.21 26.51 12.48
C ASP A 50 -17.72 25.17 11.86
N ASP A 51 -18.48 24.09 12.03
CA ASP A 51 -18.16 22.75 11.51
C ASP A 51 -18.21 22.65 9.98
N ALA A 52 -18.91 23.53 9.24
CA ALA A 52 -18.97 23.41 7.78
C ALA A 52 -17.64 23.79 7.10
N ALA A 53 -17.00 24.86 7.58
CA ALA A 53 -15.66 25.24 7.12
C ALA A 53 -14.60 24.26 7.63
N ALA A 54 -14.75 23.77 8.87
CA ALA A 54 -13.88 22.72 9.43
C ALA A 54 -14.02 21.37 8.70
N ALA A 55 -15.24 21.00 8.28
CA ALA A 55 -15.51 19.80 7.49
C ALA A 55 -14.93 19.92 6.08
N ALA A 56 -15.08 21.08 5.42
CA ALA A 56 -14.45 21.31 4.11
C ALA A 56 -12.91 21.25 4.20
N ALA A 57 -12.31 21.81 5.25
CA ALA A 57 -10.88 21.71 5.52
C ALA A 57 -10.45 20.26 5.84
N ALA A 58 -11.25 19.50 6.60
CA ALA A 58 -11.01 18.10 6.89
C ALA A 58 -11.11 17.21 5.64
N THR A 59 -12.08 17.47 4.76
CA THR A 59 -12.20 16.80 3.46
C THR A 59 -11.01 17.10 2.56
N ALA A 60 -10.56 18.35 2.49
CA ALA A 60 -9.38 18.71 1.72
C ALA A 60 -8.12 18.01 2.25
N ASN A 61 -7.97 17.95 3.58
CA ASN A 61 -6.86 17.25 4.22
C ASN A 61 -6.90 15.73 3.99
N ALA A 62 -8.10 15.13 4.03
CA ALA A 62 -8.31 13.71 3.72
C ALA A 62 -7.98 13.39 2.25
N VAL A 63 -8.31 14.28 1.31
CA VAL A 63 -7.94 14.14 -0.10
C VAL A 63 -6.42 14.18 -0.27
N GLU A 64 -5.71 15.13 0.34
CA GLU A 64 -4.24 15.17 0.26
C GLU A 64 -3.60 13.94 0.92
N GLN A 65 -4.10 13.53 2.08
CA GLN A 65 -3.65 12.30 2.74
C GLN A 65 -3.87 11.06 1.85
N SER A 66 -5.02 10.96 1.18
CA SER A 66 -5.30 9.85 0.26
C SER A 66 -4.30 9.78 -0.91
N LYS A 67 -3.88 10.94 -1.44
CA LYS A 67 -2.88 11.02 -2.51
C LYS A 67 -1.49 10.58 -2.02
N LEU A 68 -1.10 10.98 -0.81
CA LEU A 68 0.16 10.55 -0.19
C LEU A 68 0.19 9.04 0.01
N MET A 69 -0.89 8.45 0.57
CA MET A 69 -0.98 7.00 0.76
C MET A 69 -0.97 6.24 -0.57
N ALA A 70 -1.63 6.78 -1.62
CA ALA A 70 -1.55 6.20 -2.96
C ALA A 70 -0.14 6.25 -3.54
N ALA A 71 0.58 7.36 -3.35
CA ALA A 71 1.97 7.49 -3.79
C ALA A 71 2.91 6.52 -3.07
N GLU A 72 2.69 6.29 -1.77
CA GLU A 72 3.43 5.29 -0.99
C GLU A 72 3.18 3.87 -1.50
N LEU A 73 1.93 3.52 -1.82
CA LEU A 73 1.59 2.21 -2.37
C LEU A 73 2.27 1.97 -3.72
N VAL A 74 2.27 2.98 -4.60
CA VAL A 74 2.96 2.91 -5.90
C VAL A 74 4.47 2.77 -5.71
N LYS A 75 5.06 3.48 -4.73
CA LYS A 75 6.47 3.35 -4.40
C LYS A 75 6.81 1.95 -3.89
N ALA A 76 5.98 1.39 -3.02
CA ALA A 76 6.14 0.02 -2.53
C ALA A 76 6.06 -1.00 -3.67
N ALA A 77 5.13 -0.84 -4.62
CA ALA A 77 5.05 -1.69 -5.80
C ALA A 77 6.34 -1.64 -6.65
N LYS A 78 6.89 -0.44 -6.90
CA LYS A 78 8.16 -0.30 -7.64
C LYS A 78 9.34 -0.94 -6.93
N GLN A 79 9.38 -0.87 -5.59
CA GLN A 79 10.42 -1.54 -4.80
C GLN A 79 10.29 -3.05 -4.86
N PHE A 80 9.07 -3.58 -4.87
CA PHE A 80 8.83 -5.01 -5.08
C PHE A 80 9.37 -5.46 -6.44
N ASP A 81 9.05 -4.73 -7.52
CA ASP A 81 9.56 -5.05 -8.87
C ASP A 81 11.10 -5.04 -8.91
N ALA A 82 11.73 -4.08 -8.25
CA ALA A 82 13.19 -4.00 -8.17
C ALA A 82 13.81 -5.19 -7.40
N LEU A 83 13.17 -5.63 -6.31
CA LEU A 83 13.62 -6.80 -5.54
C LEU A 83 13.44 -8.10 -6.34
N VAL A 84 12.33 -8.23 -7.08
CA VAL A 84 12.09 -9.36 -7.99
C VAL A 84 13.12 -9.40 -9.11
N ALA A 85 13.45 -8.25 -9.70
CA ALA A 85 14.49 -8.16 -10.75
C ALA A 85 15.90 -8.48 -10.24
N ALA A 86 16.15 -8.29 -8.93
CA ALA A 86 17.41 -8.61 -8.28
C ALA A 86 17.53 -10.08 -7.85
N LEU A 87 16.49 -10.90 -8.03
CA LEU A 87 16.55 -12.32 -7.69
C LEU A 87 17.64 -13.01 -8.53
N PRO A 88 18.51 -13.81 -7.90
CA PRO A 88 19.51 -14.58 -8.63
C PRO A 88 18.79 -15.63 -9.48
N LEU A 89 18.59 -15.33 -10.76
CA LEU A 89 18.04 -16.26 -11.71
C LEU A 89 19.05 -17.40 -11.89
N SER A 90 18.63 -18.63 -11.59
CA SER A 90 19.41 -19.79 -12.01
C SER A 90 19.22 -19.94 -13.51
N GLU A 91 20.12 -19.35 -14.31
CA GLU A 91 20.18 -19.57 -15.75
C GLU A 91 20.28 -21.08 -16.01
N GLY A 92 19.18 -21.68 -16.50
CA GLY A 92 19.09 -23.13 -16.75
C GLY A 92 18.49 -23.97 -15.60
N GLY A 93 17.91 -23.35 -14.57
CA GLY A 93 17.18 -24.05 -13.51
C GLY A 93 18.09 -24.72 -12.48
N GLU A 94 17.54 -25.67 -11.71
CA GLU A 94 18.24 -26.33 -10.60
C GLU A 94 19.44 -27.16 -11.09
N GLU A 95 19.29 -27.91 -12.19
CA GLU A 95 20.35 -28.78 -12.72
C GLU A 95 21.61 -28.00 -13.14
N ALA A 96 21.43 -26.86 -13.82
CA ALA A 96 22.54 -25.99 -14.20
C ALA A 96 23.24 -25.41 -12.97
N GLN A 97 22.47 -25.08 -11.92
CA GLN A 97 22.99 -24.60 -10.65
C GLN A 97 23.82 -25.68 -9.95
N LEU A 98 23.30 -26.91 -9.87
CA LEU A 98 23.98 -28.06 -9.27
C LEU A 98 25.29 -28.38 -10.00
N LYS A 99 25.28 -28.36 -11.34
CA LYS A 99 26.49 -28.54 -12.14
C LYS A 99 27.53 -27.46 -11.84
N ARG A 100 27.12 -26.20 -11.76
CA ARG A 100 28.01 -25.07 -11.45
C ARG A 100 28.59 -25.17 -10.03
N ILE A 101 27.80 -25.64 -9.07
CA ILE A 101 28.27 -25.91 -7.70
C ILE A 101 29.34 -27.02 -7.72
N ALA A 102 29.10 -28.12 -8.44
CA ALA A 102 30.08 -29.20 -8.55
C ALA A 102 31.39 -28.73 -9.20
N GLU A 103 31.33 -27.92 -10.26
CA GLU A 103 32.51 -27.31 -10.90
C GLU A 103 33.29 -26.40 -9.94
N LEU A 104 32.58 -25.61 -9.11
CA LEU A 104 33.21 -24.75 -8.10
C LEU A 104 33.84 -25.55 -6.95
N GLN A 105 33.23 -26.68 -6.54
CA GLN A 105 33.79 -27.58 -5.53
C GLN A 105 35.08 -28.27 -5.99
N ILE A 106 35.21 -28.57 -7.28
CA ILE A 106 36.44 -29.16 -7.86
C ILE A 106 37.57 -28.12 -7.95
N ARG A 107 37.23 -26.83 -8.06
CA ARG A 107 38.19 -25.70 -8.11
C ARG A 107 38.57 -25.13 -6.75
N SER A 108 37.93 -25.60 -5.68
CA SER A 108 38.23 -25.27 -4.28
C SER A 108 39.33 -26.19 -3.73
#